data_AF-A0A820KQK3-F1
#
_entry.id   AF-A0A820KQK3-F1
#
_cell.length_a   1.000
_cell.length_b   1.000
_cell.length_c   1.000
_cell.angle_alpha   90.00
_cell.angle_beta   90.00
_cell.angle_gamma   90.00
#
_symmetry.space_group_name_H-M   'P 1'
#
loop_
_entity.id
_entity.type
_entity.pdbx_description
1 polymer ?
#
loop_
_entity_poly.entity_id
_entity_poly.type
_entity_poly.pdbx_seq_one_letter_code
_entity_poly.pdbx_strand_id
1 'polypeptide(L)'
;MSFNSISFKKYSKSAVGTETRGKTAPNRLRRVDNFVTMYCCDLIMSDEHLYVDLGYGHRPVTTLESAKRFRRYNSQLSILGIEIDNKRVREAQ
;
A
#
# COMPACT_ATOMS: atom_id res chain seq x y z
N MET A 1 -13.75 20.59 -10.88
CA MET A 1 -12.61 19.73 -11.23
C MET A 1 -13.13 18.30 -11.35
N SER A 2 -13.37 17.83 -12.57
CA SER A 2 -13.96 16.51 -12.83
C SER A 2 -12.87 15.44 -12.77
N PHE A 3 -13.02 14.48 -11.85
CA PHE A 3 -12.23 13.26 -11.88
C PHE A 3 -12.64 12.45 -13.12
N ASN A 4 -11.70 12.27 -14.06
CA ASN A 4 -11.91 11.36 -15.19
C ASN A 4 -12.16 9.96 -14.65
N SER A 5 -13.29 9.36 -15.04
CA SER A 5 -13.67 8.00 -14.70
C SER A 5 -12.66 7.03 -15.33
N ILE A 6 -11.79 6.46 -14.51
CA ILE A 6 -10.93 5.34 -14.91
C ILE A 6 -11.85 4.15 -15.20
N SER A 7 -11.96 3.75 -16.47
CA SER A 7 -12.71 2.56 -16.87
C SER A 7 -11.93 1.31 -16.48
N PHE A 8 -12.30 0.68 -15.36
CA PHE A 8 -11.73 -0.60 -14.96
C PHE A 8 -12.24 -1.70 -15.91
N LYS A 9 -11.34 -2.24 -16.74
CA LYS A 9 -11.60 -3.44 -17.53
C LYS A 9 -11.98 -4.57 -16.55
N LYS A 10 -13.19 -5.12 -16.70
CA LYS A 10 -13.74 -6.16 -15.82
C LYS A 10 -12.92 -7.44 -15.99
N TYR A 11 -11.93 -7.66 -15.12
CA TYR A 11 -11.16 -8.90 -15.09
C TYR A 11 -12.10 -10.09 -14.81
N SER A 12 -11.85 -11.25 -15.41
CA SER A 12 -12.65 -12.46 -15.21
C SER A 12 -12.79 -12.77 -13.72
N LYS A 13 -13.95 -13.30 -13.31
CA LYS A 13 -14.34 -13.67 -11.92
C LYS A 13 -13.37 -14.63 -11.18
N SER A 14 -12.24 -15.00 -11.77
CA SER A 14 -11.36 -16.08 -11.33
C SER A 14 -10.29 -15.69 -10.32
N ALA A 15 -10.06 -14.39 -10.05
CA ALA A 15 -9.13 -13.94 -9.03
C ALA A 15 -9.89 -13.30 -7.85
N VAL A 16 -10.66 -14.10 -7.11
CA VAL A 16 -11.21 -13.65 -5.82
C VAL A 16 -10.11 -13.84 -4.78
N GLY A 17 -9.57 -12.74 -4.27
CA GLY A 17 -8.62 -12.78 -3.16
C GLY A 17 -9.29 -13.31 -1.89
N THR A 18 -8.68 -14.28 -1.23
CA THR A 18 -9.15 -14.78 0.07
C THR A 18 -8.63 -13.87 1.17
N GLU A 19 -9.49 -13.45 2.08
CA GLU A 19 -9.07 -12.77 3.30
C GLU A 19 -8.08 -13.66 4.07
N THR A 20 -6.89 -13.13 4.32
CA THR A 20 -5.90 -13.81 5.15
C THR A 20 -5.92 -13.23 6.55
N ARG A 21 -5.70 -14.08 7.56
CA ARG A 21 -5.52 -13.62 8.94
C ARG A 21 -4.16 -12.94 9.05
N GLY A 22 -4.12 -11.65 8.68
CA GLY A 22 -2.92 -10.83 8.75
C GLY A 22 -2.46 -10.61 10.20
N LYS A 23 -1.18 -10.82 10.48
CA LYS A 23 -0.54 -10.34 11.71
C LYS A 23 -0.09 -8.90 11.48
N THR A 24 -0.64 -7.93 12.21
CA THR A 24 -0.23 -6.51 12.16
C THR A 24 0.81 -6.19 13.23
N ALA A 25 1.85 -7.02 13.33
CA ALA A 25 2.93 -6.77 14.28
C ALA A 25 3.75 -5.54 13.83
N PRO A 26 4.16 -4.65 14.75
CA PRO A 26 5.07 -3.55 14.44
C PRO A 26 6.32 -4.05 13.71
N ASN A 27 6.82 -3.26 12.76
CA ASN A 27 7.99 -3.56 11.94
C ASN A 27 7.93 -4.84 11.10
N ARG A 28 6.73 -5.41 10.86
CA ARG A 28 6.58 -6.62 10.05
C ARG A 28 7.19 -6.50 8.65
N LEU A 29 7.08 -5.33 8.02
CA LEU A 29 7.61 -5.09 6.67
C LEU A 29 9.04 -4.51 6.64
N ARG A 30 9.69 -4.27 7.79
CA ARG A 30 10.98 -3.57 7.83
C ARG A 30 12.06 -4.15 6.92
N ARG A 31 12.12 -5.48 6.79
CA ARG A 31 13.09 -6.13 5.88
C ARG A 31 12.77 -5.86 4.41
N VAL A 32 11.49 -5.85 4.05
CA VAL A 32 11.01 -5.52 2.70
C VAL A 32 11.26 -4.04 2.41
N ASP A 33 10.89 -3.14 3.34
CA ASP A 33 11.16 -1.71 3.21
C ASP A 33 12.65 -1.45 2.94
N ASN A 34 13.53 -2.06 3.73
CA ASN A 34 14.97 -1.95 3.55
C ASN A 34 15.42 -2.45 2.18
N PHE A 35 14.95 -3.64 1.76
CA PHE A 35 15.27 -4.19 0.44
C PHE A 35 14.88 -3.23 -0.68
N VAL A 36 13.65 -2.71 -0.65
CA VAL A 36 13.16 -1.75 -1.65
C VAL A 36 14.04 -0.50 -1.68
N THR A 37 14.36 0.08 -0.51
CA THR A 37 15.22 1.28 -0.46
C THR A 37 16.67 1.02 -0.87
N MET A 38 17.15 -0.22 -0.80
CA MET A 38 18.52 -0.57 -1.19
C MET A 38 18.64 -0.90 -2.68
N TYR A 39 17.64 -1.56 -3.26
CA TYR A 39 17.72 -2.12 -4.61
C TYR A 39 16.79 -1.47 -5.64
N CYS A 40 15.79 -0.71 -5.19
CA CYS A 40 14.78 -0.06 -6.03
C CYS A 40 14.56 1.40 -5.59
N CYS A 41 15.63 2.07 -5.12
CA CYS A 41 15.55 3.42 -4.56
C CYS A 41 15.08 4.45 -5.60
N ASP A 42 15.48 4.26 -6.86
CA ASP A 42 15.05 5.05 -8.01
C ASP A 42 13.51 5.08 -8.15
N LEU A 43 12.85 3.94 -7.92
CA LEU A 43 11.39 3.86 -7.93
C LEU A 43 10.74 4.66 -6.79
N ILE A 44 11.41 4.72 -5.64
CA ILE A 44 10.93 5.47 -4.46
C ILE A 44 11.16 6.97 -4.60
N MET A 45 12.25 7.37 -5.25
CA MET A 45 12.62 8.77 -5.44
C MET A 45 11.78 9.51 -6.48
N SER A 46 11.11 8.79 -7.38
CA SER A 46 10.26 9.37 -8.43
C SER A 46 8.85 9.65 -7.94
N ASP A 47 8.28 10.78 -8.36
CA ASP A 47 6.87 11.16 -8.10
C ASP A 47 5.89 10.46 -9.06
N GLU A 48 6.40 9.82 -10.11
CA GLU A 48 5.60 9.10 -11.12
C GLU A 48 5.14 7.71 -10.64
N HIS A 49 5.52 7.31 -9.42
CA HIS A 49 5.29 5.97 -8.90
C HIS A 49 4.42 5.97 -7.64
N LEU A 50 3.72 4.84 -7.45
CA LEU A 50 2.79 4.61 -6.35
C LEU A 50 3.23 3.36 -5.58
N TYR A 51 3.44 3.50 -4.28
CA TYR A 51 3.60 2.34 -3.40
C TYR A 51 2.22 1.84 -2.95
N VAL A 52 1.95 0.55 -3.19
CA VAL A 52 0.68 -0.09 -2.85
C VAL A 52 0.91 -1.17 -1.79
N ASP A 53 0.26 -1.05 -0.63
CA ASP A 53 0.24 -2.07 0.42
C ASP A 53 -1.07 -2.87 0.35
N LEU A 54 -0.96 -4.16 0.01
CA LEU A 54 -2.11 -5.06 -0.10
C LEU A 54 -2.36 -5.76 1.24
N GLY A 55 -3.57 -5.60 1.78
CA GLY A 55 -3.94 -6.10 3.10
C GLY A 55 -3.77 -5.06 4.20
N TYR A 56 -4.10 -3.80 3.90
CA TYR A 56 -4.09 -2.64 4.81
C TYR A 56 -4.76 -2.95 6.16
N GLY A 57 -5.82 -3.76 6.12
CA GLY A 57 -6.50 -4.26 7.30
C GLY A 57 -7.19 -3.18 8.13
N HIS A 58 -7.55 -3.54 9.36
CA HIS A 58 -8.23 -2.66 10.32
C HIS A 58 -7.26 -1.74 11.09
N ARG A 59 -5.94 -1.95 10.95
CA ARG A 59 -4.91 -1.15 11.61
C ARG A 59 -3.76 -0.90 10.63
N PRO A 60 -3.52 0.35 10.22
CA PRO A 60 -2.62 0.65 9.11
C PRO A 60 -1.15 0.76 9.53
N VAL A 61 -0.74 0.01 10.56
CA VAL A 61 0.57 0.15 11.19
C VAL A 61 1.68 -0.10 10.17
N THR A 62 1.57 -1.15 9.35
CA THR A 62 2.57 -1.48 8.33
C THR A 62 2.70 -0.38 7.29
N THR A 63 1.59 0.07 6.73
CA THR A 63 1.58 1.10 5.69
C THR A 63 2.14 2.43 6.19
N LEU A 64 1.79 2.84 7.43
CA LEU A 64 2.30 4.07 8.04
C LEU A 64 3.80 3.98 8.35
N GLU A 65 4.26 2.82 8.82
CA GLU A 65 5.69 2.57 9.06
C GLU A 65 6.50 2.62 7.76
N SER A 66 6.04 1.97 6.69
CA SER A 66 6.66 2.03 5.36
C SER A 66 6.64 3.47 4.83
N ALA A 67 5.51 4.18 4.95
CA ALA A 67 5.40 5.58 4.56
C ALA A 67 6.41 6.48 5.28
N LYS A 68 6.56 6.32 6.60
CA LYS A 68 7.55 7.08 7.38
C LYS A 68 8.97 6.83 6.89
N ARG A 69 9.29 5.62 6.43
CA ARG A 69 10.62 5.29 5.90
C ARG A 69 10.83 5.86 4.50
N PHE A 70 9.92 5.61 3.58
CA PHE A 70 10.06 6.05 2.19
C PHE A 70 9.99 7.56 2.04
N ARG A 71 9.23 8.27 2.89
CA ARG A 71 9.20 9.73 2.91
C ARG A 71 10.52 10.41 3.28
N ARG A 72 11.50 9.66 3.78
CA ARG A 72 12.87 10.16 3.96
C ARG A 72 13.64 10.29 2.64
N TYR A 73 13.20 9.59 1.61
CA TYR A 73 13.77 9.61 0.26
C TYR A 73 12.96 10.48 -0.68
N ASN A 74 11.63 10.42 -0.57
CA ASN A 74 10.71 11.28 -1.31
C ASN A 74 9.49 11.63 -0.44
N SER A 75 9.41 12.89 0.01
CA SER A 75 8.31 13.37 0.84
C SER A 75 6.95 13.36 0.12
N GLN A 76 6.96 13.38 -1.21
CA GLN A 76 5.80 13.48 -2.08
C GLN A 76 5.34 12.12 -2.62
N LEU A 77 6.05 11.03 -2.30
CA LEU A 77 5.70 9.69 -2.77
C LEU A 77 4.25 9.35 -2.42
N SER A 78 3.48 8.99 -3.44
CA SER A 78 2.11 8.52 -3.28
C SER A 78 2.11 7.12 -2.67
N ILE A 79 1.24 6.92 -1.67
CA ILE A 79 1.13 5.67 -0.92
C ILE A 79 -0.34 5.32 -0.77
N LEU A 80 -0.70 4.09 -1.16
CA LEU A 80 -2.07 3.58 -1.11
C LEU A 80 -2.14 2.26 -0.36
N GLY A 81 -2.90 2.24 0.72
CA GLY A 81 -3.31 1.00 1.38
C GLY A 81 -4.59 0.45 0.75
N ILE A 82 -4.62 -0.85 0.44
CA ILE A 82 -5.79 -1.54 -0.13
C ILE A 82 -6.22 -2.66 0.82
N GLU A 83 -7.52 -2.75 1.07
CA GLU A 83 -8.17 -3.84 1.80
C GLU A 83 -9.47 -4.21 1.09
N ILE A 84 -9.77 -5.51 1.06
CA ILE A 84 -10.94 -6.05 0.35
C ILE A 84 -12.21 -5.91 1.19
N ASP A 85 -12.07 -5.96 2.52
CA ASP A 85 -13.17 -5.77 3.46
C ASP A 85 -13.39 -4.27 3.75
N ASN A 86 -14.52 -3.75 3.27
CA ASN A 86 -14.95 -2.38 3.50
C ASN A 86 -15.09 -2.02 4.99
N LYS A 87 -15.46 -2.97 5.85
CA LYS A 87 -15.56 -2.73 7.30
C LYS A 87 -14.18 -2.46 7.88
N ARG A 88 -13.19 -3.28 7.51
CA ARG A 88 -11.80 -3.11 7.96
C ARG A 88 -11.18 -1.81 7.46
N VAL A 89 -11.50 -1.37 6.24
CA VAL A 89 -11.09 -0.04 5.73
C VAL A 89 -11.64 1.08 6.62
N ARG A 90 -12.93 1.04 6.97
CA ARG A 90 -13.56 2.07 7.81
C ARG A 90 -12.99 2.12 9.21
N GLU A 91 -12.60 0.98 9.77
CA GLU A 91 -11.97 0.90 11.10
C GLU A 91 -10.53 1.44 11.12
N ALA A 92 -9.88 1.58 9.96
CA ALA A 92 -8.50 1.99 9.84
C ALA A 92 -8.30 3.51 9.59
N GLN A 93 -9.38 4.24 9.25
CA GLN A 93 -9.40 5.71 9.03
C GLN A 93 -9.58 6.47 10.34
#